data_AF-A0AA96XZH0-F1
#
_entry.id   AF-A0AA96XZH0-F1
#
_cell.length_a   1.000
_cell.length_b   1.000
_cell.length_c   1.000
_cell.angle_alpha   90.00
_cell.angle_beta   90.00
_cell.angle_gamma   90.00
#
_symmetry.space_group_name_H-M   'P 1'
#
loop_
_entity.id
_entity.type
_entity.pdbx_description
1 polymer ?
#
loop_
_entity_poly.entity_id
_entity_poly.type
_entity_poly.pdbx_seq_one_letter_code
_entity_poly.pdbx_strand_id
1 'polypeptide(L)'
;MEFFGDTIESIRAFDPQSQRTVDALKEVDLVPAREVLLTDETRPRAESAARAVADRINLPTIKLREQLDALREGLPGFGMEGLLPGFFEGGLSTLFDFLRDWSPEAPVIYLDDPLGQDRAADTLWEELERSHGAAEARQELICPPLAHFLSREDVNQRLQSFRVLEGGGLSLAQTERPPVHFSFGGTQDLREAILAHHGEEGALSPWWSGWSAGASCAWPAWWRAAR
;
A
#
# COMPACT_ATOMS: atom_id res chain seq x y z
N MET A 1 -22.77 19.54 -1.70
CA MET A 1 -22.89 19.86 -3.13
C MET A 1 -24.29 20.38 -3.38
N GLU A 2 -24.44 21.43 -4.17
CA GLU A 2 -25.73 21.99 -4.58
C GLU A 2 -25.96 21.66 -6.06
N PHE A 3 -27.18 21.22 -6.38
CA PHE A 3 -27.58 20.80 -7.73
C PHE A 3 -28.66 21.73 -8.27
N PHE A 4 -28.57 22.05 -9.55
CA PHE A 4 -29.63 22.66 -10.34
C PHE A 4 -30.07 21.65 -11.43
N GLY A 5 -31.16 20.94 -11.15
CA GLY A 5 -31.56 19.79 -11.96
C GLY A 5 -30.54 18.66 -11.85
N ASP A 6 -29.92 18.31 -12.98
CA ASP A 6 -28.85 17.30 -13.12
C ASP A 6 -27.44 17.91 -13.12
N THR A 7 -27.33 19.24 -13.03
CA THR A 7 -26.06 19.96 -13.08
C THR A 7 -25.59 20.34 -11.68
N ILE A 8 -24.31 20.10 -11.38
CA ILE A 8 -23.67 20.57 -10.14
C ILE A 8 -23.46 22.09 -10.26
N GLU A 9 -24.11 22.86 -9.39
CA GLU A 9 -23.99 24.32 -9.36
C GLU A 9 -22.83 24.75 -8.45
N SER A 10 -22.66 24.08 -7.31
CA SER A 10 -21.59 24.40 -6.37
C SER A 10 -21.10 23.19 -5.57
N ILE A 11 -19.80 23.18 -5.29
CA ILE A 11 -19.15 22.24 -4.38
C ILE A 11 -18.58 23.05 -3.22
N ARG A 12 -18.87 22.64 -1.99
CA ARG A 12 -18.46 23.35 -0.77
C ARG A 12 -17.87 22.37 0.22
N ALA A 13 -16.71 22.70 0.78
CA ALA A 13 -16.15 22.02 1.94
C ALA A 13 -16.92 22.43 3.19
N PHE A 14 -17.12 21.51 4.13
CA PHE A 14 -17.81 21.79 5.38
C PHE A 14 -17.05 21.23 6.58
N ASP A 15 -17.20 21.88 7.72
CA ASP A 15 -16.69 21.40 8.99
C ASP A 15 -17.65 20.32 9.55
N PRO A 16 -17.19 19.08 9.81
CA PRO A 16 -18.07 17.98 10.17
C PRO A 16 -18.73 18.13 11.55
N GLN A 17 -18.14 18.90 12.47
CA GLN A 17 -18.67 19.09 13.83
C GLN A 17 -19.79 20.14 13.86
N SER A 18 -19.52 21.31 13.28
CA SER A 18 -20.45 22.45 13.27
C SER A 18 -21.44 22.43 12.10
N GLN A 19 -21.20 21.57 11.10
CA GLN A 19 -21.97 21.47 9.86
C GLN A 19 -22.06 22.78 9.08
N ARG A 20 -21.03 23.63 9.17
CA ARG A 20 -20.96 24.91 8.45
C ARG A 20 -20.01 24.82 7.28
N THR A 21 -20.34 25.53 6.20
CA THR A 21 -19.46 25.69 5.04
C THR A 21 -18.19 26.43 5.44
N VAL A 22 -17.05 25.92 4.98
CA VAL A 22 -15.72 26.49 5.20
C VAL A 22 -15.20 27.16 3.94
N ASP A 23 -15.28 26.47 2.79
CA ASP A 23 -14.73 26.96 1.53
C ASP A 23 -15.50 26.45 0.31
N ALA A 24 -15.33 27.11 -0.84
CA ALA A 24 -15.89 26.70 -2.13
C ALA A 24 -14.83 25.99 -2.97
N LEU A 25 -15.19 24.83 -3.54
CA LEU A 25 -14.31 24.00 -4.36
C LEU A 25 -14.75 24.05 -5.83
N LYS A 26 -13.77 23.98 -6.75
CA LYS A 26 -14.04 23.92 -8.19
C LYS A 26 -14.24 22.49 -8.69
N GLU A 27 -13.52 21.54 -8.11
CA GLU A 27 -13.56 20.13 -8.44
C GLU A 27 -13.31 19.30 -7.18
N VAL A 28 -13.72 18.04 -7.21
CA VAL A 28 -13.41 17.05 -6.16
C VAL A 28 -13.10 15.72 -6.83
N ASP A 29 -11.98 15.12 -6.44
CA ASP A 29 -11.62 13.77 -6.87
C ASP A 29 -12.22 12.77 -5.88
N LEU A 30 -13.08 11.89 -6.37
CA LEU A 30 -13.69 10.84 -5.58
C LEU A 30 -12.96 9.52 -5.82
N VAL A 31 -12.20 9.08 -4.83
CA VAL A 31 -11.61 7.74 -4.84
C VAL A 31 -12.58 6.73 -4.24
N PRO A 32 -12.52 5.46 -4.65
CA PRO A 32 -13.29 4.39 -4.02
C PRO A 32 -13.10 4.37 -2.51
N ALA A 33 -14.19 4.18 -1.76
CA ALA A 33 -14.14 4.08 -0.30
C ALA A 33 -13.52 2.76 0.20
N ARG A 34 -13.31 1.78 -0.70
CA ARG A 34 -12.72 0.47 -0.41
C ARG A 34 -11.84 0.03 -1.57
N GLU A 35 -10.86 -0.81 -1.27
CA GLU A 35 -10.03 -1.49 -2.26
C GLU A 35 -10.82 -2.53 -3.06
N VAL A 36 -11.85 -3.12 -2.44
CA VAL A 36 -12.72 -4.13 -3.08
C VAL A 36 -13.99 -3.48 -3.60
N LEU A 37 -14.17 -3.53 -4.93
CA LEU A 37 -15.41 -3.13 -5.60
C LEU A 37 -16.06 -4.36 -6.23
N LEU A 38 -17.30 -4.66 -5.86
CA LEU A 38 -18.12 -5.74 -6.44
C LEU A 38 -18.95 -5.18 -7.60
N THR A 39 -18.33 -5.10 -8.78
CA THR A 39 -18.96 -4.72 -10.04
C THR A 39 -19.47 -5.97 -10.76
N ASP A 40 -20.19 -5.78 -11.88
CA ASP A 40 -20.61 -6.90 -12.74
C ASP A 40 -19.40 -7.69 -13.29
N GLU A 41 -18.24 -7.06 -13.39
CA GLU A 41 -17.00 -7.70 -13.85
C GLU A 41 -16.28 -8.48 -12.74
N THR A 42 -16.16 -7.90 -11.54
CA THR A 42 -15.36 -8.51 -10.45
C THR A 42 -16.14 -9.56 -9.66
N ARG A 43 -17.47 -9.46 -9.60
CA ARG A 43 -18.33 -10.43 -8.90
C ARG A 43 -18.16 -11.88 -9.39
N PRO A 44 -18.21 -12.22 -10.70
CA PRO A 44 -18.00 -13.59 -11.15
C PRO A 44 -16.59 -14.11 -10.82
N ARG A 45 -15.58 -13.23 -10.85
CA ARG A 45 -14.19 -13.57 -10.48
C ARG A 45 -14.08 -13.85 -8.99
N ALA A 46 -14.71 -13.03 -8.14
CA ALA A 46 -14.82 -13.26 -6.70
C ALA A 46 -15.48 -14.61 -6.37
N GLU A 47 -16.59 -14.95 -7.04
CA GLU A 47 -17.22 -16.27 -6.85
C GLU A 47 -16.30 -17.43 -7.29
N SER A 48 -15.57 -17.26 -8.39
CA SER A 48 -14.60 -18.25 -8.86
C SER A 48 -13.45 -18.43 -7.86
N ALA A 49 -12.93 -17.34 -7.31
CA ALA A 49 -11.88 -17.35 -6.29
C ALA A 49 -12.35 -18.06 -5.02
N ALA A 50 -13.56 -17.74 -4.55
CA ALA A 50 -14.19 -18.39 -3.41
C ALA A 50 -14.31 -19.91 -3.62
N ARG A 51 -14.75 -20.36 -4.79
CA ARG A 51 -14.84 -21.79 -5.15
C ARG A 51 -13.48 -22.46 -5.15
N ALA A 52 -12.47 -21.84 -5.78
CA ALA A 52 -11.12 -22.39 -5.85
C ALA A 52 -10.50 -22.59 -4.46
N VAL A 53 -10.67 -21.60 -3.56
CA VAL A 53 -10.20 -21.72 -2.17
C VAL A 53 -11.00 -22.78 -1.41
N ALA A 54 -12.33 -22.79 -1.58
CA ALA A 54 -13.20 -23.78 -0.94
C ALA A 54 -12.84 -25.22 -1.30
N ASP A 55 -12.54 -25.49 -2.57
CA ASP A 55 -12.09 -26.79 -3.05
C ASP A 55 -10.76 -27.18 -2.39
N ARG A 56 -9.81 -26.24 -2.27
CA ARG A 56 -8.50 -26.48 -1.63
C ARG A 56 -8.63 -26.89 -0.17
N ILE A 57 -9.49 -26.19 0.59
CA ILE A 57 -9.69 -26.46 2.03
C ILE A 57 -10.76 -27.53 2.30
N ASN A 58 -11.30 -28.16 1.25
CA ASN A 58 -12.42 -29.12 1.33
C ASN A 58 -13.62 -28.57 2.11
N LEU A 59 -14.00 -27.33 1.83
CA LEU A 59 -15.12 -26.66 2.48
C LEU A 59 -16.44 -27.37 2.14
N PRO A 60 -17.31 -27.68 3.13
CA PRO A 60 -18.62 -28.24 2.86
C PRO A 60 -19.46 -27.36 1.93
N THR A 61 -20.15 -27.97 0.96
CA THR A 61 -20.95 -27.25 -0.05
C THR A 61 -21.98 -26.30 0.55
N ILE A 62 -22.57 -26.66 1.70
CA ILE A 62 -23.54 -25.81 2.41
C ILE A 62 -22.88 -24.50 2.87
N LYS A 63 -21.70 -24.58 3.50
CA LYS A 63 -20.96 -23.39 3.95
C LYS A 63 -20.51 -22.53 2.77
N LEU A 64 -20.04 -23.15 1.68
CA LEU A 64 -19.69 -22.42 0.47
C LEU A 64 -20.88 -21.64 -0.08
N ARG A 65 -22.07 -22.25 -0.10
CA ARG A 65 -23.29 -21.58 -0.57
C ARG A 65 -23.63 -20.36 0.27
N GLU A 66 -23.57 -20.47 1.59
CA GLU A 66 -23.80 -19.34 2.51
C GLU A 66 -22.83 -18.17 2.23
N GLN A 67 -21.55 -18.47 2.02
CA GLN A 67 -20.53 -17.46 1.71
C GLN A 67 -20.74 -16.83 0.32
N LEU A 68 -21.11 -17.62 -0.69
CA LEU A 68 -21.42 -17.10 -2.03
C LEU A 68 -22.69 -16.24 -2.02
N ASP A 69 -23.70 -16.60 -1.24
CA ASP A 69 -24.92 -15.80 -1.11
C ASP A 69 -24.59 -14.46 -0.42
N ALA A 70 -23.73 -14.44 0.61
CA ALA A 70 -23.24 -13.20 1.22
C ALA A 70 -22.45 -12.30 0.24
N LEU A 71 -21.57 -12.90 -0.59
CA LEU A 71 -20.87 -12.19 -1.67
C LEU A 71 -21.86 -11.59 -2.68
N ARG A 72 -22.95 -12.29 -3.00
CA ARG A 72 -23.98 -11.84 -3.94
C ARG A 72 -24.81 -10.68 -3.41
N GLU A 73 -25.16 -10.71 -2.14
CA GLU A 73 -25.88 -9.62 -1.49
C GLU A 73 -25.01 -8.35 -1.36
N GLY A 74 -23.71 -8.45 -1.66
CA GLY A 74 -22.79 -7.31 -1.56
C GLY A 74 -22.66 -6.80 -0.13
N LEU A 75 -22.98 -7.67 0.85
CA LEU A 75 -22.88 -7.34 2.28
C LEU A 75 -21.41 -7.05 2.57
N PRO A 76 -21.05 -5.77 2.83
CA PRO A 76 -19.66 -5.40 2.98
C PRO A 76 -19.19 -5.83 4.38
N GLY A 77 -18.85 -7.11 4.56
CA GLY A 77 -18.53 -7.60 5.89
C GLY A 77 -17.88 -8.98 5.93
N PHE A 78 -16.62 -8.99 6.39
CA PHE A 78 -15.80 -10.11 6.83
C PHE A 78 -15.23 -11.04 5.74
N GLY A 79 -13.95 -10.82 5.41
CA GLY A 79 -13.08 -11.82 4.77
C GLY A 79 -12.97 -11.74 3.25
N MET A 80 -13.69 -10.82 2.59
CA MET A 80 -13.60 -10.64 1.13
C MET A 80 -12.20 -10.21 0.68
N GLU A 81 -11.51 -9.43 1.51
CA GLU A 81 -10.12 -9.03 1.30
C GLU A 81 -9.20 -10.25 1.19
N GLY A 82 -9.53 -11.35 1.86
CA GLY A 82 -8.80 -12.62 1.76
C GLY A 82 -8.86 -13.23 0.36
N LEU A 83 -9.89 -12.93 -0.43
CA LEU A 83 -10.09 -13.40 -1.80
C LEU A 83 -9.65 -12.38 -2.87
N LEU A 84 -9.21 -11.19 -2.47
CA LEU A 84 -8.92 -10.06 -3.35
C LEU A 84 -8.03 -10.40 -4.56
N PRO A 85 -6.95 -11.21 -4.44
CA PRO A 85 -6.13 -11.58 -5.60
C PRO A 85 -6.92 -12.25 -6.71
N GLY A 86 -7.98 -13.00 -6.37
CA GLY A 86 -8.81 -13.68 -7.35
C GLY A 86 -9.83 -12.79 -8.05
N PHE A 87 -9.95 -11.51 -7.68
CA PHE A 87 -10.86 -10.55 -8.33
C PHE A 87 -10.28 -10.01 -9.64
N PHE A 88 -8.97 -10.13 -9.81
CA PHE A 88 -8.22 -9.58 -10.94
C PHE A 88 -7.55 -10.70 -11.72
N GLU A 89 -7.58 -10.60 -13.05
CA GLU A 89 -6.86 -11.53 -13.90
C GLU A 89 -5.35 -11.34 -13.74
N GLY A 90 -4.62 -12.42 -13.49
CA GLY A 90 -3.18 -12.36 -13.21
C GLY A 90 -2.81 -11.98 -11.77
N GLY A 91 -3.79 -11.72 -10.89
CA GLY A 91 -3.55 -11.41 -9.48
C GLY A 91 -3.38 -9.92 -9.20
N LEU A 92 -2.79 -9.58 -8.05
CA LEU A 92 -2.56 -8.21 -7.64
C LEU A 92 -1.36 -7.58 -8.37
N SER A 93 -1.47 -6.31 -8.71
CA SER A 93 -0.31 -5.50 -9.11
C SER A 93 0.59 -5.24 -7.90
N THR A 94 1.89 -5.09 -8.17
CA THR A 94 2.91 -4.90 -7.13
C THR A 94 3.36 -3.45 -7.07
N LEU A 95 3.97 -3.02 -5.97
CA LEU A 95 4.60 -1.70 -5.86
C LEU A 95 5.58 -1.41 -7.01
N PHE A 96 6.31 -2.42 -7.48
CA PHE A 96 7.27 -2.28 -8.58
C PHE A 96 6.61 -1.95 -9.93
N ASP A 97 5.34 -2.31 -10.12
CA ASP A 97 4.59 -1.97 -11.33
C ASP A 97 4.24 -0.47 -11.28
N PHE A 98 3.74 0.00 -10.15
CA PHE A 98 3.49 1.43 -9.92
C PHE A 98 4.75 2.29 -9.97
N LEU A 99 5.89 1.82 -9.45
CA LEU A 99 7.16 2.56 -9.50
C LEU A 99 7.67 2.75 -10.94
N ARG A 100 7.39 1.80 -11.84
CA ARG A 100 7.73 1.92 -13.26
C ARG A 100 6.84 2.90 -13.99
N ASP A 101 5.55 2.92 -13.64
CA ASP A 101 4.62 3.88 -14.22
C ASP A 101 4.86 5.29 -13.68
N TRP A 102 5.33 5.42 -12.43
CA TRP A 102 5.53 6.70 -11.75
C TRP A 102 6.48 7.64 -12.48
N SER A 103 7.60 7.13 -13.02
CA SER A 103 8.63 7.96 -13.66
C SER A 103 9.16 7.30 -14.94
N PRO A 104 9.33 8.05 -16.04
CA PRO A 104 9.96 7.55 -17.27
C PRO A 104 11.39 7.05 -17.03
N GLU A 105 12.09 7.66 -16.09
CA GLU A 105 13.38 7.18 -15.58
C GLU A 105 13.15 6.29 -14.37
N ALA A 106 13.78 5.11 -14.34
CA ALA A 106 13.65 4.19 -13.21
C ALA A 106 14.11 4.88 -11.90
N PRO A 107 13.27 4.92 -10.85
CA PRO A 107 13.62 5.58 -9.60
C PRO A 107 14.83 4.90 -8.95
N VAL A 108 15.59 5.70 -8.19
CA VAL A 108 16.62 5.16 -7.30
C VAL A 108 15.95 4.68 -6.02
N ILE A 109 16.19 3.43 -5.65
CA ILE A 109 15.68 2.83 -4.41
C ILE A 109 16.78 2.90 -3.36
N TYR A 110 16.47 3.47 -2.20
CA TYR A 110 17.37 3.45 -1.04
C TYR A 110 16.86 2.46 0.00
N LEU A 111 17.67 1.44 0.31
CA LEU A 111 17.37 0.45 1.34
C LEU A 111 18.17 0.78 2.60
N ASP A 112 17.48 1.19 3.65
CA ASP A 112 18.08 1.46 4.95
C ASP A 112 18.10 0.20 5.82
N ASP A 113 19.29 -0.23 6.25
CA ASP A 113 19.53 -1.48 6.97
C ASP A 113 18.96 -2.74 6.26
N PRO A 114 19.53 -3.16 5.12
CA PRO A 114 19.08 -4.36 4.39
C PRO A 114 19.01 -5.61 5.26
N LEU A 115 19.92 -5.76 6.22
CA LEU A 115 19.94 -6.92 7.12
C LEU A 115 18.76 -6.89 8.11
N GLY A 116 18.40 -5.72 8.61
CA GLY A 116 17.19 -5.51 9.41
C GLY A 116 15.93 -5.82 8.59
N GLN A 117 15.87 -5.33 7.34
CA GLN A 117 14.75 -5.61 6.43
C GLN A 117 14.63 -7.11 6.12
N ASP A 118 15.75 -7.81 5.93
CA ASP A 118 15.76 -9.25 5.73
C ASP A 118 15.14 -9.98 6.92
N ARG A 119 15.57 -9.68 8.15
CA ARG A 119 14.98 -10.30 9.35
C ARG A 119 13.50 -9.98 9.52
N ALA A 120 13.10 -8.75 9.20
CA ALA A 120 11.70 -8.34 9.25
C ALA A 120 10.85 -9.11 8.23
N ALA A 121 11.36 -9.32 7.02
CA ALA A 121 10.69 -10.10 6.00
C ALA A 121 10.57 -11.60 6.38
N ASP A 122 11.58 -12.20 7.02
CA ASP A 122 11.46 -13.58 7.53
C ASP A 122 10.36 -13.68 8.60
N THR A 123 10.34 -12.73 9.53
CA THR A 123 9.32 -12.66 10.59
C THR A 123 7.92 -12.51 10.00
N LEU A 124 7.76 -11.63 9.01
CA LEU A 124 6.50 -11.44 8.29
C LEU A 124 6.02 -12.74 7.64
N TRP A 125 6.90 -13.45 6.94
CA TRP A 125 6.54 -14.69 6.25
C TRP A 125 6.11 -15.80 7.23
N GLU A 126 6.80 -15.93 8.37
CA GLU A 126 6.37 -16.84 9.43
C GLU A 126 4.99 -16.49 10.00
N GLU A 127 4.70 -15.19 10.17
CA GLU A 127 3.39 -14.71 10.62
C GLU A 127 2.28 -14.95 9.60
N LEU A 128 2.54 -14.68 8.32
CA LEU A 128 1.59 -14.90 7.23
C LEU A 128 1.20 -16.37 7.11
N GLU A 129 2.17 -17.29 7.10
CA GLU A 129 1.91 -18.73 7.02
C GLU A 129 1.14 -19.24 8.24
N ARG A 130 1.51 -18.79 9.44
CA ARG A 130 0.81 -19.15 10.68
C ARG A 130 -0.63 -18.64 10.67
N SER A 131 -0.83 -17.39 10.26
CA SER A 131 -2.15 -16.76 10.18
C SER A 131 -3.04 -17.44 9.14
N HIS A 132 -2.50 -17.72 7.96
CA HIS A 132 -3.19 -18.46 6.91
C HIS A 132 -3.57 -19.87 7.36
N GLY A 133 -2.65 -20.61 7.97
CA GLY A 133 -2.95 -21.94 8.51
C GLY A 133 -4.05 -21.92 9.58
N ALA A 134 -4.08 -20.90 10.44
CA ALA A 134 -5.16 -20.72 11.41
C ALA A 134 -6.51 -20.39 10.75
N ALA A 135 -6.51 -19.57 9.68
CA ALA A 135 -7.70 -19.25 8.90
C ALA A 135 -8.26 -20.50 8.17
N GLU A 136 -7.40 -21.31 7.56
CA GLU A 136 -7.82 -22.58 6.94
C GLU A 136 -8.41 -23.56 7.96
N ALA A 137 -7.82 -23.66 9.16
CA ALA A 137 -8.36 -24.48 10.24
C ALA A 137 -9.75 -24.01 10.71
N ARG A 138 -10.04 -22.70 10.60
CA ARG A 138 -11.36 -22.10 10.85
C ARG A 138 -12.30 -22.19 9.64
N GLN A 139 -11.82 -22.73 8.53
CA GLN A 139 -12.52 -22.85 7.25
C GLN A 139 -12.91 -21.48 6.66
N GLU A 140 -12.06 -20.48 6.85
CA GLU A 140 -12.21 -19.16 6.26
C GLU A 140 -11.70 -19.17 4.80
N LEU A 141 -12.40 -18.44 3.92
CA LEU A 141 -12.04 -18.35 2.51
C LEU A 141 -10.94 -17.29 2.31
N ILE A 142 -9.69 -17.73 2.32
CA ILE A 142 -8.51 -16.89 2.09
C ILE A 142 -7.59 -17.48 1.03
N CYS A 143 -7.12 -16.64 0.10
CA CYS A 143 -6.08 -17.00 -0.85
C CYS A 143 -4.75 -17.24 -0.13
N PRO A 144 -3.85 -18.07 -0.70
CA PRO A 144 -2.55 -18.34 -0.09
C PRO A 144 -1.70 -17.06 0.02
N PRO A 145 -0.76 -16.96 0.98
CA PRO A 145 0.03 -15.73 1.19
C PRO A 145 0.76 -15.26 -0.08
N LEU A 146 1.29 -16.19 -0.88
CA LEU A 146 1.96 -15.89 -2.15
C LEU A 146 1.05 -15.24 -3.22
N ALA A 147 -0.28 -15.32 -3.09
CA ALA A 147 -1.20 -14.60 -3.98
C ALA A 147 -1.35 -13.12 -3.59
N HIS A 148 -1.04 -12.78 -2.33
CA HIS A 148 -1.13 -11.42 -1.77
C HIS A 148 0.23 -10.73 -1.71
N PHE A 149 1.28 -11.48 -1.39
CA PHE A 149 2.62 -10.98 -1.12
C PHE A 149 3.65 -11.60 -2.05
N LEU A 150 4.64 -10.80 -2.44
CA LEU A 150 5.79 -11.27 -3.19
C LEU A 150 6.75 -12.05 -2.29
N SER A 151 7.31 -13.14 -2.81
CA SER A 151 8.39 -13.85 -2.13
C SER A 151 9.64 -12.97 -2.04
N ARG A 152 10.55 -13.31 -1.11
CA ARG A 152 11.87 -12.68 -1.02
C ARG A 152 12.63 -12.73 -2.35
N GLU A 153 12.54 -13.86 -3.04
CA GLU A 153 13.19 -14.07 -4.32
C GLU A 153 12.62 -13.12 -5.38
N ASP A 154 11.29 -12.98 -5.46
CA ASP A 154 10.63 -12.09 -6.41
C ASP A 154 10.97 -10.62 -6.13
N VAL A 155 11.02 -10.21 -4.86
CA VAL A 155 11.44 -8.85 -4.46
C VAL A 155 12.87 -8.59 -4.92
N ASN A 156 13.80 -9.49 -4.61
CA ASN A 156 15.21 -9.36 -5.00
C ASN A 156 15.37 -9.33 -6.53
N GLN A 157 14.64 -10.17 -7.25
CA GLN A 157 14.67 -10.19 -8.71
C GLN A 157 14.15 -8.87 -9.30
N ARG A 158 13.05 -8.33 -8.78
CA ARG A 158 12.48 -7.06 -9.25
C ARG A 158 13.40 -5.89 -8.93
N LEU A 159 14.05 -5.88 -7.76
CA LEU A 159 15.02 -4.86 -7.37
C LEU A 159 16.21 -4.74 -8.34
N GLN A 160 16.62 -5.83 -9.01
CA GLN A 160 17.69 -5.80 -10.02
C GLN A 160 17.37 -4.89 -11.22
N SER A 161 16.10 -4.59 -11.46
CA SER A 161 15.69 -3.67 -12.53
C SER A 161 15.79 -2.19 -12.15
N PHE A 162 16.09 -1.89 -10.88
CA PHE A 162 16.23 -0.53 -10.36
C PHE A 162 17.67 -0.25 -9.93
N ARG A 163 18.01 1.04 -9.85
CA ARG A 163 19.25 1.44 -9.20
C ARG A 163 19.05 1.43 -7.69
N VAL A 164 19.65 0.45 -7.02
CA VAL A 164 19.55 0.30 -5.56
C VAL A 164 20.78 0.89 -4.87
N LEU A 165 20.55 1.67 -3.83
CA LEU A 165 21.56 2.15 -2.88
C LEU A 165 21.26 1.53 -1.51
N GLU A 166 22.25 0.88 -0.93
CA GLU A 166 22.12 0.29 0.40
C GLU A 166 22.81 1.18 1.42
N GLY A 167 22.06 1.55 2.47
CA GLY A 167 22.56 2.25 3.63
C GLY A 167 22.66 1.32 4.82
N GLY A 168 23.71 1.46 5.63
CA GLY A 168 23.86 0.68 6.84
C GLY A 168 25.21 0.90 7.51
N GLY A 169 25.27 0.69 8.81
CA GLY A 169 26.53 0.78 9.58
C GLY A 169 27.50 -0.36 9.30
N LEU A 170 27.03 -1.45 8.69
CA LEU A 170 27.81 -2.64 8.36
C LEU A 170 27.41 -3.12 6.97
N SER A 171 28.34 -3.11 6.01
CA SER A 171 28.16 -3.76 4.72
C SER A 171 28.88 -5.12 4.77
N LEU A 172 28.11 -6.20 4.66
CA LEU A 172 28.65 -7.57 4.55
C LEU A 172 28.77 -8.03 3.09
N ALA A 173 28.24 -7.24 2.14
CA ALA A 173 28.26 -7.56 0.73
C ALA A 173 29.66 -7.28 0.15
N GLN A 174 30.27 -8.30 -0.45
CA GLN A 174 31.46 -8.13 -1.28
C GLN A 174 31.05 -7.49 -2.60
N THR A 175 30.94 -6.17 -2.59
CA THR A 175 30.63 -5.40 -3.80
C THR A 175 31.93 -4.99 -4.50
N GLU A 176 31.93 -4.96 -5.84
CA GLU A 176 33.10 -4.52 -6.63
C GLU A 176 33.42 -3.02 -6.43
N ARG A 177 32.47 -2.25 -5.88
CA ARG A 177 32.61 -0.82 -5.63
C ARG A 177 32.76 -0.59 -4.13
N PRO A 178 33.79 0.17 -3.68
CA PRO A 178 33.96 0.44 -2.26
C PRO A 178 32.76 1.24 -1.70
N PRO A 179 32.33 0.97 -0.46
CA PRO A 179 31.24 1.70 0.16
C PRO A 179 31.57 3.19 0.29
N VAL A 180 30.58 4.04 0.05
CA VAL A 180 30.69 5.48 0.30
C VAL A 180 30.36 5.72 1.76
N HIS A 181 31.35 6.12 2.53
CA HIS A 181 31.16 6.45 3.94
C HIS A 181 30.80 7.92 4.10
N PHE A 182 29.66 8.17 4.73
CA PHE A 182 29.27 9.50 5.19
C PHE A 182 29.58 9.61 6.68
N SER A 183 30.54 10.47 7.04
CA SER A 183 30.78 10.83 8.44
C SER A 183 29.89 11.99 8.82
N PHE A 184 28.78 11.69 9.46
CA PHE A 184 27.95 12.70 10.10
C PHE A 184 28.59 13.08 11.45
N GLY A 185 28.57 14.36 11.80
CA GLY A 185 28.94 14.81 13.14
C GLY A 185 27.98 14.24 14.20
N GLY A 186 28.27 14.48 15.48
CA GLY A 186 27.33 14.10 16.54
C GLY A 186 25.98 14.78 16.36
N THR A 187 24.89 14.06 16.62
CA THR A 187 23.52 14.61 16.60
C THR A 187 23.16 15.33 17.90
N GLN A 188 24.14 15.66 18.74
CA GLN A 188 23.93 16.25 20.06
C GLN A 188 23.27 17.62 19.95
N ASP A 189 23.78 18.49 19.08
CA ASP A 189 23.22 19.83 18.83
C ASP A 189 21.81 19.76 18.22
N LEU A 190 21.56 18.80 17.32
CA LEU A 190 20.23 18.55 16.73
C LEU A 190 19.24 18.05 17.78
N ARG A 191 19.67 17.15 18.67
CA ARG A 191 18.86 16.63 19.75
C ARG A 191 18.52 17.71 20.77
N GLU A 192 19.49 18.55 21.13
CA GLU A 192 19.29 19.72 21.98
C GLU A 192 18.32 20.72 21.33
N ALA A 193 18.45 20.97 20.03
CA ALA A 193 17.53 21.84 19.28
C ALA A 193 16.09 21.29 19.21
N ILE A 194 15.91 19.99 19.01
CA ILE A 194 14.59 19.32 19.00
C ILE A 194 13.97 19.37 20.40
N LEU A 195 14.76 19.06 21.44
CA LEU A 195 14.28 19.10 22.83
C LEU A 195 13.94 20.52 23.30
N ALA A 196 14.65 21.54 22.81
CA ALA A 196 14.36 22.94 23.09
C ALA A 196 13.08 23.46 22.39
N HIS A 197 12.63 22.80 21.31
CA HIS A 197 11.36 23.11 20.66
C HIS A 197 10.21 22.37 21.35
N HIS A 198 9.56 23.04 22.31
CA HIS A 198 8.34 22.53 22.94
C HIS A 198 7.09 22.80 22.09
N GLY A 199 6.55 21.77 21.45
CA GLY A 199 5.26 21.77 20.75
C GLY A 199 5.20 20.74 19.62
N GLU A 200 4.06 20.05 19.45
CA GLU A 200 3.89 18.95 18.47
C GLU A 200 4.14 19.36 17.01
N GLU A 201 4.10 20.66 16.69
CA GLU A 201 4.35 21.19 15.33
C GLU A 201 5.82 21.52 15.03
N GLY A 202 6.72 21.49 16.02
CA GLY A 202 8.09 22.02 15.90
C GLY A 202 9.21 20.99 15.74
N ALA A 203 8.97 19.70 16.03
CA ALA A 203 10.04 18.71 16.19
C ALA A 203 10.82 18.41 14.88
N LEU A 204 10.18 18.54 13.72
CA LEU A 204 10.78 18.28 12.41
C LEU A 204 11.26 19.56 11.70
N SER A 205 10.96 20.74 12.27
CA SER A 205 11.36 22.02 11.68
C SER A 205 12.88 22.18 11.44
N PRO A 206 13.79 21.61 12.26
CA PRO A 206 15.24 21.66 11.98
C PRO A 206 15.66 20.86 10.75
N TRP A 207 14.84 19.91 10.29
CA TRP A 207 15.14 19.01 9.17
C TRP A 207 14.73 19.63 7.83
N TRP A 208 13.67 20.45 7.80
CA TRP A 208 13.15 21.07 6.58
C TRP A 208 13.87 22.34 6.13
N SER A 209 14.46 23.09 7.07
CA SER A 209 15.22 24.31 6.74
C SER A 209 16.44 24.04 5.85
N GLY A 210 16.99 22.81 5.86
CA GLY A 210 18.05 22.38 4.93
C GLY A 210 17.56 21.85 3.57
N TRP A 211 16.28 21.50 3.43
CA TRP A 211 15.73 20.81 2.24
C TRP A 211 15.01 21.74 1.24
N SER A 212 14.71 22.98 1.65
CA SER A 212 13.85 23.91 0.90
C SER A 212 14.44 24.51 -0.39
N ALA A 213 15.63 24.09 -0.81
CA ALA A 213 16.25 24.53 -2.06
C ALA A 213 16.13 23.46 -3.16
N GLY A 214 14.92 23.21 -3.69
CA GLY A 214 14.80 22.71 -5.08
C GLY A 214 13.77 21.63 -5.42
N ALA A 215 13.03 21.04 -4.47
CA ALA A 215 12.08 19.97 -4.82
C ALA A 215 10.66 20.50 -5.10
N SER A 216 10.36 20.86 -6.34
CA SER A 216 8.97 20.89 -6.80
C SER A 216 8.54 19.46 -7.12
N CYS A 217 7.79 18.80 -6.23
CA CYS A 217 7.07 17.58 -6.58
C CYS A 217 5.93 17.94 -7.52
N ALA A 218 6.19 17.89 -8.82
CA ALA A 218 5.15 17.89 -9.84
C ALA A 218 4.66 16.45 -10.02
N TRP A 219 3.39 16.20 -9.71
CA TRP A 219 2.76 14.90 -9.95
C TRP A 219 2.81 14.54 -11.45
N PRO A 220 3.24 13.31 -11.82
CA PRO A 220 3.36 12.89 -13.21
C PRO A 220 2.03 12.95 -13.97
N ALA A 221 2.10 13.09 -15.29
CA ALA A 221 0.93 13.27 -16.16
C ALA A 221 -0.03 12.07 -16.20
N TRP A 222 0.41 10.85 -15.85
CA TRP A 222 -0.47 9.67 -15.82
C TRP A 222 -1.45 9.68 -14.63
N TRP A 223 -1.09 10.33 -13.51
CA TRP A 223 -2.02 10.60 -12.41
C TRP A 223 -3.12 11.60 -12.80
N ARG A 224 -2.91 12.38 -13.88
CA ARG A 224 -3.93 13.19 -14.55
C ARG A 224 -4.65 12.45 -15.69
N ALA A 225 -4.21 11.26 -16.07
CA ALA A 225 -4.79 10.49 -17.18
C ALA A 225 -5.64 9.29 -16.71
N ALA A 226 -5.62 8.96 -15.41
CA ALA A 226 -6.67 8.19 -14.75
C ALA A 226 -7.86 9.09 -14.30
N ARG A 227 -8.07 10.21 -15.00
CA ARG A 227 -9.20 11.13 -14.89
C ARG A 227 -10.40 10.64 -15.69
#